data_AF-A0A2V6GHZ5-F1
#
_entry.id   AF-A0A2V6GHZ5-F1
#
_cell.length_a   1.000
_cell.length_b   1.000
_cell.length_c   1.000
_cell.angle_alpha   90.00
_cell.angle_beta   90.00
_cell.angle_gamma   90.00
#
_symmetry.space_group_name_H-M   'P 1'
#
loop_
_entity.id
_entity.type
_entity.pdbx_description
1 polymer ?
#
loop_
_entity_poly.entity_id
_entity_poly.type
_entity_poly.pdbx_seq_one_letter_code
_entity_poly.pdbx_strand_id
1 'polypeptide(L)' 'ALPDSRQRFAEVVRQLQPRYIFPSHQDDFFLPLNRGFIFNELTNFPQLLRTHQKEHLPGRMVLLDYFHPWTLR' A
#
# COMPACT_ATOMS: atom_id res chain seq x y z
N ALA A 1 13.07 2.32 14.44
CA ALA A 1 11.98 2.02 13.49
C ALA A 1 12.60 1.50 12.20
N LEU A 2 11.98 0.52 11.54
CA LEU A 2 12.41 0.10 10.20
C LEU A 2 12.19 1.23 9.18
N PRO A 3 12.97 1.30 8.09
CA PRO A 3 12.74 2.27 7.02
C PRO A 3 11.35 2.10 6.41
N ASP A 4 10.74 3.21 6.01
CA ASP A 4 9.44 3.23 5.34
C ASP A 4 9.51 2.47 4.01
N SER A 5 8.89 1.29 3.96
CA SER A 5 8.88 0.41 2.77
C SER A 5 8.25 1.08 1.55
N ARG A 6 7.39 2.10 1.74
CA ARG A 6 6.75 2.87 0.66
C ARG A 6 7.77 3.59 -0.23
N GLN A 7 8.92 3.99 0.33
CA GLN A 7 9.95 4.71 -0.43
C GLN A 7 10.61 3.84 -1.51
N ARG A 8 10.55 2.51 -1.36
CA ARG A 8 11.17 1.55 -2.28
C ARG A 8 10.19 0.96 -3.29
N PHE A 9 8.92 1.32 -3.22
CA PHE A 9 7.86 0.72 -4.04
C PHE A 9 8.16 0.78 -5.54
N ALA A 10 8.44 1.98 -6.07
CA ALA A 10 8.62 2.16 -7.51
C ALA A 10 9.84 1.42 -8.04
N GLU A 11 10.94 1.42 -7.27
CA GLU A 11 12.15 0.69 -7.61
C GLU A 11 11.90 -0.82 -7.71
N VAL A 12 11.25 -1.39 -6.69
CA VAL A 12 10.95 -2.83 -6.63
C VAL A 12 10.03 -3.25 -7.78
N VAL A 13 9.00 -2.46 -8.10
CA VAL A 13 8.10 -2.78 -9.22
C VAL A 13 8.83 -2.76 -10.56
N ARG A 14 9.75 -1.80 -10.77
CA ARG A 14 10.57 -1.77 -11.99
C ARG A 14 11.49 -2.99 -12.10
N GLN A 15 12.09 -3.41 -10.99
CA GLN A 15 13.00 -4.56 -10.97
C GLN A 15 12.26 -5.87 -11.21
N LEU A 16 11.09 -6.05 -10.60
CA LEU A 16 10.36 -7.31 -10.63
C LEU A 16 9.42 -7.46 -11.83
N GLN A 17 9.06 -6.36 -12.52
CA GLN A 17 8.11 -6.34 -13.65
C GLN A 17 6.85 -7.20 -13.39
N PRO A 18 6.16 -7.02 -12.24
CA PRO A 18 5.07 -7.91 -11.87
C PRO A 18 3.87 -7.74 -12.81
N ARG A 19 3.14 -8.83 -13.05
CA ARG A 19 1.85 -8.76 -13.76
C ARG A 19 0.74 -8.15 -12.90
N TYR A 20 0.77 -8.42 -11.60
CA TYR A 20 -0.20 -7.93 -10.62
C TYR A 20 0.50 -7.45 -9.35
N ILE A 21 -0.03 -6.37 -8.77
CA ILE A 21 0.49 -5.78 -7.52
C ILE A 21 -0.64 -5.78 -6.50
N PHE A 22 -0.41 -6.49 -5.40
CA PHE A 22 -1.34 -6.58 -4.27
C PHE A 22 -0.68 -5.93 -3.05
N PRO A 23 -0.89 -4.61 -2.84
CA PRO A 23 -0.43 -3.98 -1.61
C PRO A 23 -1.25 -4.56 -0.45
N SER A 24 -0.59 -5.34 0.40
CA SER A 24 -1.17 -5.76 1.68
C SER A 24 -1.17 -4.59 2.65
N HIS A 25 -2.18 -4.52 3.50
CA HIS A 25 -2.03 -3.82 4.77
C HIS A 25 -0.89 -4.53 5.52
N GLN A 26 0.21 -3.84 5.80
CA GLN A 26 1.14 -4.32 6.81
C GLN A 26 0.58 -3.85 8.13
N ASP A 27 0.01 -4.76 8.89
CA ASP A 27 -0.56 -4.40 10.18
C ASP A 27 0.57 -4.10 11.18
N ASP A 28 0.69 -2.84 11.59
CA ASP A 28 1.37 -2.46 12.82
C ASP A 28 0.28 -2.21 13.85
N PHE A 29 -0.23 -3.31 14.41
CA PHE A 29 -1.49 -3.33 15.15
C PHE A 29 -1.49 -2.50 16.44
N PHE A 30 -0.33 -2.08 16.97
CA PHE A 30 -0.27 -1.49 18.32
C PHE A 30 0.82 -0.42 18.46
N LEU A 31 0.42 0.85 18.48
CA LEU A 31 1.19 1.90 19.15
C LEU A 31 0.82 1.93 20.66
N PRO A 32 1.73 2.33 21.56
CA PRO A 32 1.48 2.31 22.99
C PRO A 32 0.24 3.12 23.39
N LEU A 33 -0.58 2.52 24.27
CA LEU A 33 -1.94 2.86 24.69
C LEU A 33 -2.20 4.26 25.27
N ASN A 34 -1.26 5.21 25.23
CA ASN A 34 -1.46 6.53 25.82
C ASN A 34 -2.39 7.46 24.99
N ARG A 35 -2.83 7.04 23.80
CA ARG A 35 -3.73 7.82 22.91
C ARG A 35 -4.88 7.01 22.28
N GLY A 36 -5.14 5.79 22.77
CA GLY A 36 -6.10 4.86 22.14
C GLY A 36 -5.52 4.10 20.95
N PHE A 37 -6.32 3.17 20.37
CA PHE A 37 -5.92 2.43 19.17
C PHE A 37 -5.84 3.38 17.98
N ILE A 38 -4.64 3.58 17.44
CA ILE A 38 -4.44 4.34 16.21
C ILE A 38 -4.09 3.32 15.13
N PHE A 39 -5.00 3.12 14.18
CA PHE A 39 -4.67 2.48 12.92
C PHE A 39 -3.73 3.44 12.18
N ASN A 40 -2.47 3.07 12.06
CA ASN A 40 -1.54 3.85 11.26
C ASN A 40 -1.95 3.69 9.77
N GLU A 41 -1.80 4.74 8.95
CA GLU A 41 -2.03 4.68 7.49
C GLU A 41 -0.91 3.84 6.84
N LEU A 42 -0.90 2.55 7.13
CA LEU A 42 0.20 1.62 6.84
C LEU A 42 0.27 1.25 5.37
N THR A 43 -0.77 1.57 4.61
CA THR A 43 -0.66 1.74 3.17
C THR A 43 -1.53 2.90 2.74
N ASN A 44 -0.90 4.04 2.45
CA ASN A 44 -1.59 5.15 1.80
C ASN A 44 -1.88 4.72 0.35
N PHE A 45 -2.97 3.98 0.15
CA PHE A 45 -3.41 3.52 -1.17
C PHE A 45 -3.54 4.69 -2.17
N PRO A 46 -4.08 5.86 -1.79
CA PRO A 46 -4.07 7.02 -2.67
C PRO A 46 -2.67 7.44 -3.14
N GLN A 47 -1.66 7.35 -2.28
CA GLN A 47 -0.27 7.66 -2.63
C GLN A 47 0.33 6.57 -3.52
N LEU A 48 0.16 5.28 -3.20
CA LEU A 48 0.64 4.18 -4.04
C LEU A 48 0.03 4.20 -5.43
N LEU A 49 -1.28 4.45 -5.52
CA LEU A 49 -1.99 4.57 -6.79
C LEU A 49 -1.47 5.75 -7.61
N ARG A 50 -1.29 6.92 -6.96
CA ARG A 50 -0.69 8.10 -7.60
C ARG A 50 0.72 7.81 -8.11
N THR A 51 1.57 7.17 -7.31
CA THR A 51 2.93 6.78 -7.72
C THR A 51 2.90 5.82 -8.90
N HIS A 52 2.09 4.76 -8.83
CA HIS A 52 1.95 3.77 -9.91
C HIS A 52 1.52 4.41 -11.24
N GLN A 53 0.53 5.31 -11.18
CA GLN A 53 0.02 6.01 -12.36
C GLN A 53 1.04 7.02 -12.91
N LYS A 54 1.59 7.89 -12.05
CA LYS A 54 2.52 8.96 -12.44
C LYS A 54 3.83 8.43 -13.00
N GLU A 55 4.35 7.34 -12.44
CA GLU A 55 5.62 6.75 -12.86
C GLU A 55 5.45 5.68 -13.95
N HIS A 56 4.22 5.48 -14.46
CA HIS A 56 3.88 4.48 -15.48
C HIS A 56 4.43 3.10 -15.15
N LEU A 57 4.26 2.68 -13.89
CA LEU A 57 4.80 1.41 -13.42
C LEU A 57 4.06 0.22 -14.08
N PRO A 58 4.77 -0.88 -14.39
CA PRO A 58 4.18 -2.08 -14.95
C PRO A 58 3.30 -2.82 -13.94
N GLY A 59 2.35 -3.58 -14.47
CA GLY A 59 1.45 -4.43 -13.68
C GLY A 59 0.10 -3.76 -13.39
N ARG A 60 -0.88 -4.59 -13.00
CA ARG A 60 -2.19 -4.11 -12.56
C ARG A 60 -2.21 -4.04 -11.04
N MET A 61 -2.43 -2.83 -10.51
CA MET A 61 -2.66 -2.64 -9.08
C MET A 61 -4.08 -3.09 -8.69
N VAL A 62 -4.16 -3.90 -7.65
CA VAL A 62 -5.41 -4.42 -7.10
C VAL A 62 -5.49 -4.03 -5.62
N LEU A 63 -6.36 -3.08 -5.29
CA LEU A 63 -6.45 -2.48 -3.96
C LEU A 63 -7.49 -3.18 -3.09
N LEU A 64 -7.04 -4.00 -2.14
CA LEU A 64 -7.87 -4.61 -1.09
C LEU A 64 -8.14 -3.61 0.02
N ASP A 65 -9.03 -2.67 -0.27
CA ASP A 65 -9.58 -1.78 0.76
C ASP A 65 -10.61 -2.52 1.60
N TYR A 66 -10.22 -2.97 2.79
CA TYR A 66 -11.11 -3.66 3.72
C TYR A 66 -12.19 -2.75 4.33
N PHE A 67 -12.03 -1.44 4.24
CA PHE A 67 -13.00 -0.47 4.75
C PHE A 67 -14.08 -0.12 3.73
N HIS A 68 -13.92 -0.52 2.46
CA HIS A 68 -14.87 -0.26 1.40
C HIS A 68 -15.36 -1.56 0.73
N PRO A 69 -16.68 -1.72 0.51
CA PRO A 69 -17.20 -2.91 -0.16
C PRO A 69 -16.65 -3.04 -1.60
N TRP A 70 -16.15 -4.22 -1.94
CA TRP A 70 -15.81 -4.55 -3.31
C TRP A 70 -17.07 -4.87 -4.10
N THR A 71 -17.42 -4.02 -5.07
CA THR A 71 -18.47 -4.34 -6.04
C THR A 71 -17.85 -4.96 -7.28
N LEU A 72 -18.15 -6.23 -7.54
CA LEU A 72 -17.98 -6.84 -8.86
C LEU A 72 -18.96 -6.13 -9.80
N ARG A 73 -18.45 -5.38 -10.77
CA ARG A 73 -19.24 -4.81 -11.87
C ARG A 73 -18.94 -5.58 -13.14
#